data_AF-A0A7S3QSR2-F1
#
_entry.id   AF-A0A7S3QSR2-F1
#
_cell.length_a   1.000
_cell.length_b   1.000
_cell.length_c   1.000
_cell.angle_alpha   90.00
_cell.angle_beta   90.00
_cell.angle_gamma   90.00
#
_symmetry.space_group_name_H-M   'P 1'
#
loop_
_entity.id
_entity.type
_entity.pdbx_description
1 polymer ?
#
loop_
_entity_poly.entity_id
_entity_poly.type
_entity_poly.pdbx_seq_one_letter_code
_entity_poly.pdbx_strand_id
1 'polypeptide(L)'
;MFQSLICAELLFQLPCFVLLVIGLMKRKRWTRTLSIVYGIHAATTFIPITGEILFGRPMTPESIKLAAIYLPYLLMPAILALRMALFPYPDQSPLWQSTKDMVSKIVPSNTRPPSLLRRPFDLVYVLYFFSHVPITVLFDAQSIVPREVFPAWATGAMDWHARVNSDHLVQANPTWFVALVVCECLLQLPTFLVFVYAFMYQRSWVRIPAIIYGSHVTTTLVPILAEFLFNDHGPKIMAALVYSPWLLLPLILTIRMATKQYPDNLHTVKLQSKMI
;
A
#
# COMPACT_ATOMS: atom_id res chain seq x y z
N MET A 1 15.71 -9.19 8.31
CA MET A 1 15.10 -7.83 8.20
C MET A 1 16.03 -6.70 7.66
N PHE A 2 17.13 -6.31 8.33
CA PHE A 2 17.86 -5.07 7.96
C PHE A 2 18.50 -5.11 6.56
N GLN A 3 19.10 -6.24 6.19
CA GLN A 3 19.73 -6.43 4.87
C GLN A 3 18.75 -6.21 3.71
N SER A 4 17.50 -6.66 3.84
CA SER A 4 16.49 -6.46 2.80
C SER A 4 16.00 -5.03 2.67
N LEU A 5 15.98 -4.27 3.77
CA LEU A 5 15.69 -2.84 3.71
C LEU A 5 16.81 -2.09 2.98
N ILE A 6 18.08 -2.47 3.21
CA ILE A 6 19.21 -1.94 2.42
C ILE A 6 19.08 -2.32 0.94
N CYS A 7 18.72 -3.56 0.62
CA CYS A 7 18.51 -3.96 -0.78
C CYS A 7 17.39 -3.14 -1.43
N ALA A 8 16.28 -2.90 -0.72
CA ALA A 8 15.19 -2.04 -1.21
C ALA A 8 15.66 -0.59 -1.42
N GLU A 9 16.49 -0.09 -0.52
CA GLU A 9 17.09 1.23 -0.63
C GLU A 9 17.96 1.35 -1.89
N LEU A 10 18.88 0.40 -2.09
CA LEU A 10 19.80 0.41 -3.22
C LEU A 10 19.11 0.17 -4.57
N LEU A 11 18.17 -0.78 -4.64
CA LEU A 11 17.54 -1.20 -5.89
C LEU A 11 16.36 -0.31 -6.30
N PHE A 12 15.70 0.35 -5.34
CA PHE A 12 14.50 1.14 -5.60
C PHE A 12 14.62 2.59 -5.14
N GLN A 13 14.98 2.84 -3.87
CA GLN A 13 14.99 4.21 -3.34
C GLN A 13 16.02 5.10 -4.04
N LEU A 14 17.27 4.66 -4.19
CA LEU A 14 18.32 5.45 -4.83
C LEU A 14 18.00 5.79 -6.30
N PRO A 15 17.62 4.81 -7.17
CA PRO A 15 17.21 5.14 -8.54
C PRO A 15 16.01 6.08 -8.59
N CYS A 16 14.98 5.83 -7.76
CA CYS A 16 13.80 6.69 -7.72
C CYS A 16 14.12 8.10 -7.24
N PHE A 17 15.03 8.25 -6.28
CA PHE A 17 15.49 9.54 -5.78
C PHE A 17 16.16 10.34 -6.89
N VAL A 18 17.11 9.74 -7.62
CA VAL A 18 17.79 10.38 -8.75
C VAL A 18 16.79 10.81 -9.82
N LEU A 19 15.88 9.91 -10.21
CA LEU A 19 14.83 10.22 -11.17
C LEU A 19 13.93 11.35 -10.68
N LEU A 20 13.54 11.33 -9.40
CA LEU A 20 12.69 12.34 -8.81
C LEU A 20 13.34 13.72 -8.79
N VAL A 21 14.64 13.82 -8.46
CA VAL A 21 15.40 15.08 -8.56
C VAL A 21 15.37 15.61 -10.00
N ILE A 22 15.73 14.78 -10.98
CA ILE A 22 15.73 15.16 -12.40
C ILE A 22 14.33 15.58 -12.85
N GLY A 23 13.31 14.81 -12.47
CA GLY A 23 11.93 15.05 -12.84
C GLY A 23 11.41 16.36 -12.27
N LEU A 24 11.68 16.63 -10.98
CA LEU A 24 11.25 17.85 -10.29
C LEU A 24 11.92 19.07 -10.91
N MET A 25 13.22 19.01 -11.20
CA MET A 25 13.94 20.08 -11.91
C MET A 25 13.33 20.37 -13.29
N LYS A 26 12.94 19.32 -14.02
CA LYS A 26 12.31 19.41 -15.35
C LYS A 26 10.78 19.59 -15.31
N ARG A 27 10.18 19.77 -14.13
CA ARG A 27 8.73 19.93 -13.90
C ARG A 27 7.87 18.90 -14.65
N LYS A 28 8.30 17.63 -14.68
CA LYS A 28 7.58 16.58 -15.41
C LYS A 28 6.35 16.09 -14.66
N ARG A 29 5.26 15.81 -15.38
CA ARG A 29 3.98 15.36 -14.78
C ARG A 29 4.06 14.07 -13.94
N TRP A 30 4.96 13.15 -14.30
CA TRP A 30 5.13 11.87 -13.60
C TRP A 30 5.78 12.02 -12.22
N THR A 31 6.38 13.18 -11.94
CA THR A 31 7.01 13.47 -10.65
C THR A 31 6.04 13.36 -9.50
N ARG A 32 4.79 13.83 -9.67
CA ARG A 32 3.77 13.73 -8.63
C ARG A 32 3.58 12.29 -8.17
N THR A 33 3.31 11.39 -9.11
CA THR A 33 3.07 9.98 -8.79
C THR A 33 4.33 9.33 -8.20
N LEU A 34 5.50 9.58 -8.79
CA LEU A 34 6.75 9.02 -8.29
C LEU A 34 7.10 9.54 -6.89
N SER A 35 6.84 10.81 -6.58
CA SER A 35 7.04 11.38 -5.25
C SER A 35 6.13 10.79 -4.20
N ILE A 36 4.88 10.46 -4.55
CA ILE A 36 3.97 9.75 -3.64
C ILE A 36 4.50 8.34 -3.38
N VAL A 37 4.81 7.58 -4.44
CA VAL A 37 5.31 6.20 -4.30
C VAL A 37 6.62 6.17 -3.50
N TYR A 38 7.60 7.01 -3.88
CA TYR A 38 8.88 7.13 -3.19
C TYR A 38 8.69 7.56 -1.74
N GLY A 39 7.90 8.61 -1.49
CA GLY A 39 7.70 9.16 -0.14
C GLY A 39 7.04 8.16 0.81
N ILE A 40 6.01 7.44 0.34
CA ILE A 40 5.35 6.39 1.10
C ILE A 40 6.27 5.19 1.31
N HIS A 41 6.98 4.74 0.28
CA HIS A 41 7.91 3.63 0.38
C HIS A 41 9.02 3.93 1.40
N ALA A 42 9.68 5.08 1.29
CA ALA A 42 10.72 5.51 2.23
C ALA A 42 10.19 5.65 3.66
N ALA A 43 9.02 6.28 3.87
CA ALA A 43 8.43 6.37 5.20
C ALA A 43 8.10 4.98 5.79
N THR A 44 7.60 4.06 4.95
CA THR A 44 7.21 2.71 5.37
C THR A 44 8.40 1.86 5.78
N THR A 45 9.56 1.99 5.12
CA THR A 45 10.77 1.23 5.49
C THR A 45 11.28 1.56 6.90
N PHE A 46 10.93 2.73 7.46
CA PHE A 46 11.31 3.11 8.82
C PHE A 46 10.37 2.58 9.90
N ILE A 47 9.14 2.16 9.57
CA ILE A 47 8.19 1.60 10.54
C ILE A 47 8.79 0.43 11.34
N PRO A 48 9.32 -0.64 10.70
CA PRO A 48 9.87 -1.78 11.45
C PRO A 48 11.13 -1.38 12.25
N ILE A 49 11.94 -0.46 11.72
CA ILE A 49 13.15 0.05 12.40
C ILE A 49 12.77 0.82 13.68
N THR A 50 11.83 1.76 13.58
CA THR A 50 11.37 2.56 14.71
C THR A 50 10.63 1.70 15.74
N GLY A 51 9.82 0.74 15.29
CA GLY A 51 9.15 -0.22 16.17
C GLY A 51 10.16 -1.03 17.00
N GLU A 52 11.19 -1.57 16.36
CA GLU A 52 12.26 -2.32 17.03
C GLU A 52 13.04 -1.43 18.02
N ILE A 53 13.38 -0.20 17.64
CA ILE A 53 14.13 0.73 18.49
C ILE A 53 13.36 1.10 19.75
N LEU A 54 12.04 1.35 19.62
CA LEU A 54 11.20 1.87 20.71
C LEU A 54 10.63 0.78 21.61
N PHE A 55 10.32 -0.40 21.06
CA PHE A 55 9.59 -1.45 21.78
C PHE A 55 10.36 -2.76 21.89
N GLY A 56 11.43 -2.97 21.11
CA GLY A 56 12.21 -4.21 21.13
C GLY A 56 13.23 -4.29 22.27
N ARG A 57 13.47 -3.18 22.97
CA ARG A 57 14.44 -3.07 24.07
C ARG A 57 13.99 -2.05 25.11
N PRO A 58 14.51 -2.11 26.35
CA PRO A 58 14.25 -1.09 27.36
C PRO A 58 14.58 0.32 26.83
N MET A 59 13.72 1.29 27.11
CA MET A 59 13.95 2.67 26.70
C MET A 59 15.11 3.28 27.49
N THR A 60 16.27 3.41 26.83
CA THR A 60 17.43 4.13 27.35
C THR A 60 17.58 5.51 26.68
N PRO A 61 18.32 6.46 27.27
CA PRO A 61 18.62 7.74 26.61
C PRO A 61 19.23 7.58 25.21
N GLU A 62 20.03 6.55 24.98
CA GLU A 62 20.63 6.23 23.68
C GLU A 62 19.57 5.78 22.67
N SER A 63 18.61 4.94 23.08
CA SER A 63 17.52 4.48 22.20
C SER A 63 16.63 5.64 21.75
N ILE A 64 16.35 6.60 22.64
CA ILE A 64 15.57 7.80 22.34
C ILE A 64 16.33 8.71 21.38
N LYS A 65 17.63 8.93 21.63
CA LYS A 65 18.50 9.68 20.71
C LYS A 65 18.52 9.04 19.32
N LEU A 66 18.63 7.72 19.27
CA LEU A 66 18.63 6.99 18.01
C LEU A 66 17.28 7.14 17.28
N ALA A 67 16.16 6.97 17.98
CA ALA A 67 14.83 7.19 17.40
C ALA A 67 14.66 8.62 16.86
N ALA A 68 15.16 9.63 17.58
CA ALA A 68 15.14 11.02 17.14
C ALA A 68 15.98 11.27 15.87
N ILE A 69 17.12 10.58 15.72
CA ILE A 69 17.94 10.65 14.50
C ILE A 69 17.20 10.06 13.30
N TYR A 70 16.43 8.98 13.49
CA TYR A 70 15.67 8.33 12.42
C TYR A 70 14.37 9.05 12.07
N LEU A 71 13.81 9.85 12.98
CA LEU A 71 12.52 10.49 12.82
C LEU A 71 12.40 11.38 11.55
N PRO A 72 13.39 12.21 11.17
CA PRO A 72 13.34 12.98 9.93
C PRO A 72 13.20 12.11 8.67
N TYR A 73 13.80 10.92 8.66
CA TYR A 73 13.75 9.99 7.54
C TYR A 73 12.38 9.32 7.38
N LEU A 74 11.58 9.30 8.45
CA LEU A 74 10.17 8.91 8.39
C LEU A 74 9.28 10.11 7.99
N LEU A 75 9.48 11.26 8.64
CA LEU A 75 8.60 12.42 8.49
C LEU A 75 8.76 13.13 7.14
N MET A 76 9.98 13.39 6.68
CA MET A 76 10.20 14.17 5.46
C MET A 76 9.64 13.48 4.21
N PRO A 77 9.85 12.16 3.99
CA PRO A 77 9.25 11.46 2.87
C PRO A 77 7.72 11.36 2.98
N ALA A 78 7.18 11.19 4.21
CA ALA A 78 5.74 11.21 4.44
C ALA A 78 5.11 12.58 4.11
N ILE A 79 5.76 13.67 4.52
CA ILE A 79 5.34 15.04 4.20
C ILE A 79 5.40 15.29 2.70
N LEU A 80 6.46 14.83 2.01
CA LEU A 80 6.56 14.92 0.56
C LEU A 80 5.39 14.19 -0.13
N ALA A 81 5.11 12.95 0.28
CA ALA A 81 4.00 12.17 -0.26
C ALA A 81 2.66 12.88 -0.03
N LEU A 82 2.42 13.36 1.20
CA LEU A 82 1.19 14.06 1.57
C LEU A 82 1.01 15.35 0.76
N ARG A 83 2.07 16.17 0.64
CA ARG A 83 2.06 17.40 -0.15
C ARG A 83 1.73 17.11 -1.61
N MET A 84 2.30 16.08 -2.21
CA MET A 84 2.04 15.70 -3.61
C MET A 84 0.67 15.05 -3.81
N ALA A 85 0.14 14.39 -2.79
CA ALA A 85 -1.21 13.83 -2.79
C ALA A 85 -2.26 14.95 -2.77
N LEU A 86 -2.14 15.90 -1.85
CA LEU A 86 -3.09 16.98 -1.61
C LEU A 86 -2.99 18.13 -2.61
N PHE A 87 -1.77 18.51 -3.00
CA PHE A 87 -1.52 19.68 -3.85
C PHE A 87 -0.89 19.27 -5.18
N PRO A 88 -1.71 18.85 -6.17
CA PRO A 88 -1.21 18.56 -7.51
C PRO A 88 -0.52 19.77 -8.14
N TYR A 89 0.56 19.53 -8.88
CA TYR A 89 1.12 20.57 -9.74
C TYR A 89 0.03 21.03 -10.73
N PRO A 90 -0.22 22.34 -10.88
CA PRO A 90 -1.16 22.84 -11.86
C PRO A 90 -0.73 22.35 -13.24
N ASP A 91 -1.59 21.60 -13.93
CA ASP A 91 -1.37 21.32 -15.34
C ASP A 91 -1.53 22.63 -16.09
N GLN A 92 -0.39 23.24 -16.44
CA GLN A 92 -0.35 24.56 -17.07
C GLN A 92 -0.74 24.52 -18.56
N SER A 93 -1.05 23.35 -19.13
CA SER A 93 -1.40 23.29 -20.55
C SER A 93 -2.80 23.88 -20.78
N PRO A 94 -2.92 25.06 -21.46
CA PRO A 94 -4.21 25.74 -21.62
C PRO A 94 -5.19 24.88 -22.44
N LEU A 95 -4.67 24.13 -23.41
CA LEU A 95 -5.42 23.20 -24.25
C LEU A 95 -6.10 22.09 -23.44
N TRP A 96 -5.41 21.50 -22.46
CA TRP A 96 -6.00 20.43 -21.65
C TRP A 96 -7.15 20.94 -20.78
N GLN A 97 -7.00 22.13 -20.19
CA GLN A 97 -8.05 22.73 -19.38
C GLN A 97 -9.28 23.07 -20.22
N SER A 98 -9.10 23.74 -21.36
CA SER A 98 -10.21 24.01 -22.29
C SER A 98 -10.91 22.74 -22.76
N THR A 99 -10.14 21.68 -23.04
CA THR A 99 -10.70 20.39 -23.45
C THR A 99 -11.49 19.74 -22.31
N LYS A 100 -10.96 19.75 -21.09
CA LYS A 100 -11.60 19.15 -19.92
C LYS A 100 -12.90 19.88 -19.56
N ASP A 101 -12.89 21.20 -19.60
CA ASP A 101 -14.07 22.03 -19.34
C ASP A 101 -15.16 21.78 -20.40
N MET A 102 -14.79 21.71 -21.67
CA MET A 102 -15.71 21.35 -22.75
C MET A 102 -16.30 19.95 -22.55
N VAL A 103 -15.47 18.95 -22.28
CA VAL A 103 -15.91 17.55 -22.09
C VAL A 103 -16.83 17.41 -20.87
N SER A 104 -16.52 18.07 -19.75
CA SER A 104 -17.35 18.00 -18.53
C SER A 104 -18.75 18.59 -18.67
N LYS A 105 -18.94 19.53 -19.61
CA LYS A 105 -20.26 20.09 -19.95
C LYS A 105 -21.08 19.15 -20.83
N ILE A 106 -20.41 18.33 -21.65
CA ILE A 106 -21.04 17.44 -22.63
C ILE A 106 -21.36 16.06 -22.02
N VAL A 107 -20.50 15.55 -21.14
CA VAL A 107 -20.61 14.21 -20.57
C VAL A 107 -21.30 14.28 -19.20
N PRO A 108 -22.50 13.70 -19.03
CA PRO A 108 -23.17 13.65 -17.73
C PRO A 108 -22.31 12.88 -16.71
N SER A 109 -22.00 13.52 -15.58
CA SER A 109 -21.21 12.94 -14.48
C SER A 109 -21.96 11.85 -13.69
N ASN A 110 -23.26 11.69 -13.92
CA ASN A 110 -24.17 10.98 -13.03
C ASN A 110 -24.78 9.72 -13.65
N THR A 111 -23.96 8.91 -14.33
CA THR A 111 -24.37 7.55 -14.70
C THR A 111 -24.04 6.60 -13.56
N ARG A 112 -25.01 5.75 -13.16
CA ARG A 112 -24.71 4.66 -12.22
C ARG A 112 -23.60 3.80 -12.83
N PRO A 113 -22.57 3.43 -12.05
CA PRO A 113 -21.49 2.61 -12.59
C PRO A 113 -22.06 1.28 -13.09
N PRO A 114 -21.50 0.70 -14.16
CA PRO A 114 -21.92 -0.61 -14.62
C PRO A 114 -21.70 -1.65 -13.50
N SER A 115 -22.45 -2.75 -13.57
CA SER A 115 -22.30 -3.88 -12.64
C SER A 115 -20.83 -4.28 -12.46
N LEU A 116 -20.44 -4.66 -11.23
CA LEU A 116 -19.08 -5.09 -10.90
C LEU A 116 -18.60 -6.26 -11.77
N LEU A 117 -19.50 -7.15 -12.20
CA LEU A 117 -19.16 -8.27 -13.07
C LEU A 117 -18.62 -7.83 -14.45
N ARG A 118 -18.94 -6.60 -14.89
CA ARG A 118 -18.39 -6.00 -16.12
C ARG A 118 -17.08 -5.25 -15.88
N ARG A 119 -16.58 -5.25 -14.65
CA ARG A 119 -15.39 -4.51 -14.19
C ARG A 119 -14.45 -5.46 -13.44
N PRO A 120 -13.82 -6.42 -14.12
CA PRO A 120 -13.13 -7.53 -13.48
C PRO A 120 -12.05 -7.09 -12.49
N PHE A 121 -11.29 -6.03 -12.81
CA PHE A 121 -10.30 -5.50 -11.88
C PHE A 121 -10.92 -4.85 -10.63
N ASP A 122 -12.00 -4.09 -10.78
CA ASP A 122 -12.69 -3.48 -9.63
C ASP A 122 -13.31 -4.58 -8.76
N LEU A 123 -13.84 -5.64 -9.37
CA LEU A 123 -14.33 -6.84 -8.67
C LEU A 123 -13.21 -7.51 -7.86
N VAL A 124 -12.03 -7.74 -8.48
CA VAL A 124 -10.87 -8.32 -7.77
C VAL A 124 -10.47 -7.45 -6.58
N TYR A 125 -10.41 -6.13 -6.75
CA TYR A 125 -10.07 -5.23 -5.64
C TYR A 125 -11.14 -5.21 -4.55
N VAL A 126 -12.43 -5.20 -4.91
CA VAL A 126 -13.52 -5.30 -3.93
C VAL A 126 -13.42 -6.59 -3.13
N LEU A 127 -13.24 -7.74 -3.80
CA LEU A 127 -13.08 -9.04 -3.14
C LEU A 127 -11.86 -9.07 -2.23
N TYR A 128 -10.72 -8.54 -2.71
CA TYR A 128 -9.49 -8.39 -1.94
C TYR A 128 -9.71 -7.58 -0.66
N PHE A 129 -10.19 -6.34 -0.77
CA PHE A 129 -10.39 -5.48 0.40
C PHE A 129 -11.46 -6.02 1.34
N PHE A 130 -12.53 -6.60 0.80
CA PHE A 130 -13.59 -7.18 1.60
C PHE A 130 -13.11 -8.40 2.38
N SER A 131 -12.32 -9.31 1.76
CA SER A 131 -11.79 -10.48 2.45
C SER A 131 -10.72 -10.11 3.47
N HIS A 132 -9.99 -9.01 3.28
CA HIS A 132 -8.99 -8.55 4.24
C HIS A 132 -9.59 -8.10 5.56
N VAL A 133 -10.80 -7.54 5.57
CA VAL A 133 -11.43 -7.07 6.82
C VAL A 133 -11.52 -8.19 7.88
N PRO A 134 -12.15 -9.35 7.61
CA PRO A 134 -12.16 -10.44 8.58
C PRO A 134 -10.79 -11.08 8.78
N ILE A 135 -9.89 -11.06 7.77
CA ILE A 135 -8.53 -11.60 7.92
C ILE A 135 -7.75 -10.79 8.95
N THR A 136 -7.70 -9.47 8.79
CA THR A 136 -7.02 -8.58 9.73
C THR A 136 -7.65 -8.61 11.11
N VAL A 137 -8.99 -8.62 11.19
CA VAL A 137 -9.68 -8.62 12.49
C VAL A 137 -9.55 -9.94 13.24
N LEU A 138 -9.54 -11.09 12.55
CA LEU A 138 -9.56 -12.40 13.22
C LEU A 138 -8.20 -13.09 13.27
N PHE A 139 -7.28 -12.77 12.37
CA PHE A 139 -6.00 -13.46 12.23
C PHE A 139 -4.83 -12.52 12.53
N ASP A 140 -4.68 -11.41 11.80
CA ASP A 140 -3.52 -10.53 11.99
C ASP A 140 -3.54 -9.84 13.36
N ALA A 141 -4.72 -9.42 13.84
CA ALA A 141 -4.88 -8.83 15.16
C ALA A 141 -4.44 -9.74 16.32
N GLN A 142 -4.34 -11.07 16.12
CA GLN A 142 -3.82 -11.99 17.14
C GLN A 142 -2.34 -11.73 17.48
N SER A 143 -1.60 -11.03 16.63
CA SER A 143 -0.22 -10.61 16.91
C SER A 143 -0.11 -9.46 17.92
N ILE A 144 -1.21 -8.71 18.16
CA ILE A 144 -1.21 -7.51 19.02
C ILE A 144 -2.23 -7.58 20.17
N VAL A 145 -3.24 -8.43 20.07
CA VAL A 145 -4.29 -8.62 21.09
C VAL A 145 -4.16 -10.01 21.72
N PRO A 146 -4.40 -10.16 23.04
CA PRO A 146 -4.37 -11.47 23.69
C PRO A 146 -5.29 -12.49 23.01
N ARG A 147 -4.81 -13.74 22.88
CA ARG A 147 -5.46 -14.80 22.07
C ARG A 147 -6.83 -15.22 22.63
N GLU A 148 -7.09 -14.95 23.90
CA GLU A 148 -8.32 -15.28 24.62
C GLU A 148 -9.53 -14.47 24.11
N VAL A 149 -9.29 -13.34 23.44
CA VAL A 149 -10.34 -12.50 22.85
C VAL A 149 -10.91 -13.11 21.57
N PHE A 150 -10.16 -14.02 20.94
CA PHE A 150 -10.50 -14.57 19.63
C PHE A 150 -11.23 -15.92 19.75
N PRO A 151 -12.13 -16.25 18.81
CA PRO A 151 -12.74 -17.57 18.76
C PRO A 151 -11.69 -18.68 18.67
N ALA A 152 -11.92 -19.79 19.37
CA ALA A 152 -11.00 -20.94 19.40
C ALA A 152 -10.69 -21.51 18.00
N TRP A 153 -11.64 -21.43 17.06
CA TRP A 153 -11.41 -21.86 15.69
C TRP A 153 -10.41 -20.96 14.95
N ALA A 154 -10.39 -19.65 15.24
CA ALA A 154 -9.51 -18.68 14.59
C ALA A 154 -8.08 -18.80 15.10
N THR A 155 -7.90 -18.98 16.42
CA THR A 155 -6.60 -19.26 17.02
C THR A 155 -6.08 -20.64 16.58
N GLY A 156 -6.94 -21.66 16.55
CA GLY A 156 -6.59 -22.98 16.03
C GLY A 156 -6.19 -22.97 14.55
N ALA A 157 -6.85 -22.15 13.73
CA ALA A 157 -6.48 -21.95 12.32
C ALA A 157 -5.12 -21.24 12.18
N MET A 158 -4.82 -20.25 13.02
CA MET A 158 -3.49 -19.62 13.05
C MET A 158 -2.40 -20.59 13.45
N ASP A 159 -2.64 -21.45 14.44
CA ASP A 159 -1.66 -22.47 14.84
C ASP A 159 -1.44 -23.51 13.74
N TRP A 160 -2.51 -23.89 13.03
CA TRP A 160 -2.41 -24.78 11.88
C TRP A 160 -1.60 -24.14 10.75
N HIS A 161 -1.88 -22.89 10.40
CA HIS A 161 -1.15 -22.12 9.40
C HIS A 161 0.34 -22.02 9.75
N ALA A 162 0.63 -21.63 10.99
CA ALA A 162 1.98 -21.48 11.49
C ALA A 162 2.80 -22.77 11.37
N ARG A 163 2.18 -23.93 11.66
CA ARG A 163 2.84 -25.24 11.54
C ARG A 163 3.01 -25.68 10.09
N VAL A 164 1.94 -25.64 9.29
CA VAL A 164 1.94 -26.18 7.92
C VAL A 164 2.85 -25.37 7.01
N ASN A 165 2.86 -24.04 7.16
CA ASN A 165 3.68 -23.16 6.34
C ASN A 165 5.06 -22.88 6.95
N SER A 166 5.35 -23.43 8.13
CA SER A 166 6.53 -23.10 8.94
C SER A 166 6.70 -21.58 9.07
N ASP A 167 5.60 -20.89 9.32
CA ASP A 167 5.54 -19.43 9.37
C ASP A 167 6.12 -18.94 10.70
N HIS A 168 7.43 -18.74 10.70
CA HIS A 168 8.16 -18.34 11.90
C HIS A 168 7.84 -16.92 12.34
N LEU A 169 7.29 -16.05 11.47
CA LEU A 169 6.88 -14.70 11.86
C LEU A 169 5.64 -14.75 12.74
N VAL A 170 4.67 -15.60 12.39
CA VAL A 170 3.49 -15.86 13.22
C VAL A 170 3.88 -16.55 14.54
N GLN A 171 4.86 -17.46 14.51
CA GLN A 171 5.29 -18.18 15.71
C GLN A 171 6.11 -17.31 16.68
N ALA A 172 7.13 -16.61 16.18
CA ALA A 172 8.04 -15.82 17.00
C ALA A 172 7.49 -14.43 17.33
N ASN A 173 6.57 -13.92 16.49
CA ASN A 173 5.93 -12.61 16.62
C ASN A 173 6.91 -11.47 16.98
N PRO A 174 7.98 -11.26 16.18
CA PRO A 174 9.03 -10.31 16.54
C PRO A 174 8.51 -8.87 16.52
N THR A 175 9.11 -8.00 17.33
CA THR A 175 8.61 -6.63 17.56
C THR A 175 8.46 -5.81 16.27
N TRP A 176 9.42 -5.89 15.35
CA TRP A 176 9.30 -5.22 14.06
C TRP A 176 8.10 -5.70 13.22
N PHE A 177 7.72 -6.97 13.31
CA PHE A 177 6.55 -7.54 12.62
C PHE A 177 5.27 -7.05 13.28
N VAL A 178 5.23 -7.07 14.62
CA VAL A 178 4.14 -6.49 15.42
C VAL A 178 3.92 -5.02 15.05
N ALA A 179 4.98 -4.23 14.85
CA ALA A 179 4.86 -2.84 14.42
C ALA A 179 4.16 -2.69 13.05
N LEU A 180 4.42 -3.59 12.11
CA LEU A 180 3.71 -3.62 10.82
C LEU A 180 2.24 -3.99 10.99
N VAL A 181 1.93 -4.98 11.84
CA VAL A 181 0.55 -5.40 12.15
C VAL A 181 -0.24 -4.28 12.84
N VAL A 182 0.40 -3.52 13.74
CA VAL A 182 -0.22 -2.33 14.36
C VAL A 182 -0.60 -1.31 13.29
N CYS A 183 0.30 -1.02 12.34
CA CYS A 183 0.00 -0.14 11.21
C CYS A 183 -1.13 -0.70 10.33
N GLU A 184 -1.18 -2.01 10.13
CA GLU A 184 -2.26 -2.66 9.39
C GLU A 184 -3.61 -2.45 10.08
N CYS A 185 -3.70 -2.74 11.38
CA CYS A 185 -4.93 -2.60 12.15
C CYS A 185 -5.40 -1.14 12.26
N LEU A 186 -4.47 -0.18 12.41
CA LEU A 186 -4.82 1.23 12.61
C LEU A 186 -5.07 1.99 11.31
N LEU A 187 -4.31 1.70 10.26
CA LEU A 187 -4.34 2.49 9.01
C LEU A 187 -5.00 1.73 7.87
N GLN A 188 -4.70 0.44 7.71
CA GLN A 188 -5.18 -0.33 6.56
C GLN A 188 -6.62 -0.81 6.76
N LEU A 189 -6.96 -1.34 7.93
CA LEU A 189 -8.31 -1.83 8.23
C LEU A 189 -9.44 -0.81 7.94
N PRO A 190 -9.40 0.44 8.43
CA PRO A 190 -10.42 1.43 8.07
C PRO A 190 -10.39 1.76 6.56
N THR A 191 -9.20 1.74 5.95
CA THR A 191 -9.02 1.99 4.51
C THR A 191 -9.68 0.90 3.66
N PHE A 192 -9.67 -0.37 4.09
CA PHE A 192 -10.32 -1.48 3.36
C PHE A 192 -11.80 -1.21 3.14
N LEU A 193 -12.52 -0.79 4.19
CA LEU A 193 -13.95 -0.48 4.12
C LEU A 193 -14.22 0.70 3.17
N VAL A 194 -13.41 1.75 3.28
CA VAL A 194 -13.48 2.92 2.40
C VAL A 194 -13.22 2.54 0.94
N PHE A 195 -12.30 1.62 0.68
CA PHE A 195 -11.96 1.17 -0.66
C PHE A 195 -13.00 0.24 -1.26
N VAL A 196 -13.60 -0.67 -0.47
CA VAL A 196 -14.75 -1.46 -0.92
C VAL A 196 -15.84 -0.52 -1.46
N TYR A 197 -16.21 0.50 -0.68
CA TYR A 197 -17.16 1.52 -1.12
C TYR A 197 -16.67 2.23 -2.40
N ALA A 198 -15.43 2.72 -2.40
CA ALA A 198 -14.92 3.52 -3.50
C ALA A 198 -14.84 2.75 -4.84
N PHE A 199 -14.48 1.47 -4.81
CA PHE A 199 -14.45 0.60 -5.99
C PHE A 199 -15.85 0.15 -6.43
N MET A 200 -16.74 -0.15 -5.49
CA MET A 200 -18.15 -0.44 -5.80
C MET A 200 -18.80 0.69 -6.59
N TYR A 201 -18.58 1.95 -6.14
CA TYR A 201 -19.22 3.14 -6.71
C TYR A 201 -18.33 3.95 -7.66
N GLN A 202 -17.17 3.42 -8.09
CA GLN A 202 -16.27 4.08 -9.04
C GLN A 202 -15.92 5.52 -8.67
N ARG A 203 -15.57 5.74 -7.40
CA ARG A 203 -15.19 7.06 -6.92
C ARG A 203 -13.81 7.44 -7.43
N SER A 204 -13.72 8.47 -8.28
CA SER A 204 -12.46 8.93 -8.90
C SER A 204 -11.38 9.33 -7.89
N TRP A 205 -11.78 9.82 -6.72
CA TRP A 205 -10.87 10.21 -5.65
C TRP A 205 -10.06 9.03 -5.09
N VAL A 206 -10.49 7.77 -5.29
CA VAL A 206 -9.79 6.58 -4.77
C VAL A 206 -8.39 6.41 -5.37
N ARG A 207 -8.14 7.00 -6.53
CA ARG A 207 -6.90 6.81 -7.28
C ARG A 207 -5.64 7.11 -6.46
N ILE A 208 -5.59 8.27 -5.79
CA ILE A 208 -4.41 8.67 -5.02
C ILE A 208 -4.28 7.87 -3.72
N PRO A 209 -5.34 7.71 -2.90
CA PRO A 209 -5.31 6.80 -1.76
C PRO A 209 -4.89 5.37 -2.13
N ALA A 210 -5.35 4.83 -3.25
CA ALA A 210 -4.98 3.49 -3.71
C ALA A 210 -3.50 3.37 -4.07
N ILE A 211 -2.88 4.42 -4.63
CA ILE A 211 -1.43 4.48 -4.86
C ILE A 211 -0.68 4.48 -3.53
N ILE A 212 -1.14 5.30 -2.56
CA ILE A 212 -0.54 5.37 -1.22
C ILE A 212 -0.61 3.99 -0.54
N TYR A 213 -1.82 3.43 -0.44
CA TYR A 213 -2.06 2.12 0.14
C TYR A 213 -1.23 1.03 -0.55
N GLY A 214 -1.31 0.95 -1.88
CA GLY A 214 -0.63 -0.11 -2.61
C GLY A 214 0.90 -0.02 -2.48
N SER A 215 1.47 1.19 -2.50
CA SER A 215 2.90 1.40 -2.26
C SER A 215 3.30 1.00 -0.85
N HIS A 216 2.48 1.37 0.15
CA HIS A 216 2.72 1.02 1.55
C HIS A 216 2.73 -0.50 1.73
N VAL A 217 1.67 -1.20 1.34
CA VAL A 217 1.57 -2.67 1.53
C VAL A 217 2.67 -3.41 0.79
N THR A 218 2.91 -3.07 -0.48
CA THR A 218 4.02 -3.66 -1.25
C THR A 218 5.35 -3.51 -0.51
N THR A 219 5.58 -2.37 0.14
CA THR A 219 6.79 -2.10 0.91
C THR A 219 6.86 -2.91 2.20
N THR A 220 5.75 -3.04 2.93
CA THR A 220 5.71 -3.84 4.17
C THR A 220 6.02 -5.32 3.94
N LEU A 221 5.71 -5.84 2.74
CA LEU A 221 5.98 -7.23 2.37
C LEU A 221 7.46 -7.50 2.03
N VAL A 222 8.27 -6.47 1.78
CA VAL A 222 9.70 -6.63 1.46
C VAL A 222 10.48 -7.27 2.62
N PRO A 223 10.46 -6.73 3.86
CA PRO A 223 11.16 -7.38 4.97
C PRO A 223 10.59 -8.75 5.31
N ILE A 224 9.27 -8.96 5.15
CA ILE A 224 8.61 -10.25 5.38
C ILE A 224 9.15 -11.32 4.41
N LEU A 225 9.08 -11.07 3.11
CA LEU A 225 9.55 -12.01 2.09
C LEU A 225 11.05 -12.27 2.19
N ALA A 226 11.82 -11.23 2.46
CA ALA A 226 13.24 -11.37 2.67
C ALA A 226 13.58 -12.26 3.87
N GLU A 227 12.80 -12.17 4.95
CA GLU A 227 13.02 -13.00 6.12
C GLU A 227 12.90 -14.49 5.77
N PHE A 228 11.91 -14.86 4.94
CA PHE A 228 11.76 -16.23 4.42
C PHE A 228 12.79 -16.64 3.37
N LEU A 229 13.29 -15.71 2.56
CA LEU A 229 14.24 -16.02 1.50
C LEU A 229 15.68 -16.17 2.03
N PHE A 230 16.08 -15.29 2.95
CA PHE A 230 17.46 -15.16 3.39
C PHE A 230 17.77 -15.85 4.72
N ASN A 231 16.77 -16.14 5.56
CA ASN A 231 16.98 -16.91 6.78
C ASN A 231 16.45 -18.34 6.64
N ASP A 232 17.13 -19.29 7.28
CA ASP A 232 16.79 -20.71 7.20
C ASP A 232 15.84 -21.10 8.35
N HIS A 233 14.56 -20.76 8.18
CA HIS A 233 13.50 -21.07 9.17
C HIS A 233 12.46 -22.10 8.66
N GLY A 234 12.66 -22.67 7.47
CA GLY A 234 11.73 -23.65 6.89
C GLY A 234 11.69 -23.65 5.35
N PRO A 235 10.68 -24.30 4.74
CA PRO A 235 10.51 -24.35 3.29
C PRO A 235 10.19 -22.98 2.68
N LYS A 236 11.24 -22.30 2.19
CA LYS A 236 11.21 -20.93 1.64
C LYS A 236 10.12 -20.68 0.59
N ILE A 237 9.85 -21.68 -0.26
CA ILE A 237 8.90 -21.57 -1.37
C ILE A 237 7.46 -21.47 -0.87
N MET A 238 7.07 -22.25 0.15
CA MET A 238 5.68 -22.27 0.62
C MET A 238 5.32 -20.94 1.27
N ALA A 239 6.19 -20.42 2.13
CA ALA A 239 6.00 -19.09 2.71
C ALA A 239 5.96 -17.99 1.62
N ALA A 240 6.89 -18.00 0.67
CA ALA A 240 6.89 -17.03 -0.43
C ALA A 240 5.58 -17.06 -1.25
N LEU A 241 5.03 -18.26 -1.51
CA LEU A 241 3.75 -18.43 -2.22
C LEU A 241 2.57 -17.91 -1.40
N VAL A 242 2.53 -18.18 -0.10
CA VAL A 242 1.48 -17.69 0.81
C VAL A 242 1.44 -16.16 0.82
N TYR A 243 2.61 -15.51 0.87
CA TYR A 243 2.72 -14.05 0.94
C TYR A 243 2.61 -13.35 -0.44
N SER A 244 2.79 -14.08 -1.54
CA SER A 244 2.82 -13.49 -2.88
C SER A 244 1.53 -12.75 -3.31
N PRO A 245 0.30 -13.20 -3.02
CA PRO A 245 -0.90 -12.48 -3.42
C PRO A 245 -0.99 -11.10 -2.76
N TRP A 246 -0.55 -11.03 -1.50
CA TRP A 246 -0.51 -9.82 -0.67
C TRP A 246 0.57 -8.83 -1.13
N LEU A 247 1.56 -9.28 -1.89
CA LEU A 247 2.50 -8.41 -2.60
C LEU A 247 1.96 -7.99 -3.98
N LEU A 248 1.54 -8.97 -4.78
CA LEU A 248 1.25 -8.76 -6.20
C LEU A 248 0.00 -7.91 -6.42
N LEU A 249 -1.07 -8.11 -5.66
CA LEU A 249 -2.31 -7.35 -5.84
C LEU A 249 -2.14 -5.85 -5.52
N PRO A 250 -1.54 -5.46 -4.38
CA PRO A 250 -1.20 -4.05 -4.10
C PRO A 250 -0.24 -3.42 -5.12
N LEU A 251 0.74 -4.19 -5.61
CA LEU A 251 1.66 -3.72 -6.64
C LEU A 251 0.93 -3.45 -7.96
N ILE A 252 0.10 -4.40 -8.41
CA ILE A 252 -0.73 -4.25 -9.62
C ILE A 252 -1.69 -3.07 -9.46
N LEU A 253 -2.32 -2.91 -8.29
CA LEU A 253 -3.18 -1.77 -7.97
C LEU A 253 -2.42 -0.44 -8.11
N THR A 254 -1.23 -0.35 -7.53
CA THR A 254 -0.37 0.84 -7.60
C THR A 254 -0.03 1.17 -9.05
N ILE A 255 0.44 0.18 -9.83
CA ILE A 255 0.80 0.37 -11.24
C ILE A 255 -0.41 0.80 -12.06
N ARG A 256 -1.57 0.15 -11.87
CA ARG A 256 -2.81 0.50 -12.60
C ARG A 256 -3.23 1.94 -12.29
N MET A 257 -3.25 2.33 -11.01
CA MET A 257 -3.66 3.68 -10.60
C MET A 257 -2.63 4.76 -10.99
N ALA A 258 -1.34 4.41 -11.04
CA ALA A 258 -0.29 5.30 -11.49
C ALA A 258 -0.35 5.56 -13.00
N THR A 259 -0.66 4.53 -13.80
CA THR A 259 -0.59 4.59 -15.26
C THR A 259 -1.90 4.98 -15.93
N LYS A 260 -3.04 4.60 -15.37
CA LYS A 260 -4.38 4.88 -15.93
C LYS A 260 -5.13 5.92 -15.12
N GLN A 261 -6.06 6.62 -15.77
CA GLN A 261 -7.05 7.43 -15.06
C GLN A 261 -8.13 6.51 -14.49
N TYR A 262 -8.72 6.87 -13.36
CA TYR A 262 -9.79 6.10 -12.73
C TYR A 262 -10.97 7.02 -12.41
N PRO A 263 -12.22 6.61 -12.71
CA PRO A 263 -12.63 5.38 -13.38
C PRO A 263 -12.18 5.30 -14.85
N ASP A 264 -12.04 4.08 -15.37
CA ASP A 264 -11.73 3.83 -16.78
C ASP A 264 -12.96 4.15 -17.67
N ASN A 265 -13.33 5.44 -17.78
CA ASN A 265 -14.52 5.91 -18.52
C ASN A 265 -14.38 5.86 -20.05
N LEU A 266 -13.33 5.20 -20.57
CA LEU A 266 -13.07 5.09 -22.01
C LEU A 266 -14.15 4.28 -22.76
N HIS A 267 -14.93 3.46 -22.05
CA HIS A 267 -16.06 2.74 -22.66
C HIS A 267 -17.28 3.63 -22.91
N THR A 268 -17.52 4.65 -22.11
CA THR A 268 -18.67 5.55 -22.25
C THR A 268 -18.56 6.43 -23.50
N VAL A 269 -17.34 6.88 -23.82
CA VAL A 269 -17.08 7.71 -25.02
C VAL A 269 -17.20 6.90 -26.31
N LYS A 270 -16.68 5.66 -26.36
CA LYS A 270 -16.75 4.80 -27.56
C LYS A 270 -18.17 4.30 -27.88
N LEU A 271 -19.05 4.19 -26.88
CA LEU A 271 -20.44 3.80 -27.11
C LEU A 271 -21.29 4.98 -27.58
N GLN A 272 -21.05 6.19 -27.07
CA GLN A 272 -21.74 7.39 -27.54
C GLN A 272 -21.34 7.77 -28.97
N SER A 273 -20.07 7.57 -29.36
CA SER A 273 -19.63 7.85 -30.74
C SER A 273 -20.13 6.84 -31.78
N LYS A 274 -20.77 5.73 -31.37
CA LYS A 274 -21.40 4.75 -32.26
C LYS A 274 -22.92 4.95 -32.37
N MET A 275 -23.49 5.90 -31.63
CA MET A 275 -24.92 6.23 -31.63
C MET A 275 -25.22 7.61 -32.25
N ILE A 276 -24.19 8.27 -32.81
CA ILE A 276 -24.27 9.50 -33.60
C ILE A 276 -23.74 9.14 -34.99
#